data_AF-A0A4R8PUL5-F1
#
_entry.id   AF-A0A4R8PUL5-F1
#
_cell.length_a   1.000
_cell.length_b   1.000
_cell.length_c   1.000
_cell.angle_alpha   90.00
_cell.angle_beta   90.00
_cell.angle_gamma   90.00
#
_symmetry.space_group_name_H-M   'P 1'
#
loop_
_entity.id
_entity.type
_entity.pdbx_description
1 polymer ?
#
loop_
_entity_poly.entity_id
_entity_poly.type
_entity_poly.pdbx_seq_one_letter_code
_entity_poly.pdbx_strand_id
1 'polypeptide(L)'
;MEGTQSGHFPLAVKFFQSLMCLCTDHNEIDIHVVVSDSNEAEMFRDALDGLAECGERFSIFPVPPSNVNGPRPKVNIVNVYDILPPTLLSMATGNVTGADTSALLKERGKFQYQTIKKMAAAIELQYDWALWLDSEAIVVRPFSLRQTFDTYIKTPTIWRSRMTNNDFMRWNVETSAKILNRDLASFGERYWNLESVEWIFEKAIITDLVKWVEKEHHKDFWTAWVTGGGPFEVNLYNMHVQARKLETTDALFTKYTLVETEREMERFGLGKALALAADDFPAS
;
A
#
# COMPACT_ATOMS: atom_id res chain seq x y z
N MET A 1 -4.81 20.32 18.04
CA MET A 1 -4.09 19.04 17.86
C MET A 1 -5.15 17.98 17.64
N GLU A 2 -5.60 17.82 16.40
CA GLU A 2 -6.43 16.68 15.97
C GLU A 2 -5.46 15.56 15.57
N GLY A 3 -5.06 14.77 16.55
CA GLY A 3 -4.16 13.63 16.34
C GLY A 3 -4.71 12.46 17.13
N THR A 4 -5.25 11.47 16.38
CA THR A 4 -5.76 10.14 16.82
C THR A 4 -7.13 10.22 17.57
N GLN A 5 -8.19 9.40 17.38
CA GLN A 5 -8.34 7.97 17.03
C GLN A 5 -9.76 7.57 16.46
N SER A 6 -10.49 8.39 15.68
CA SER A 6 -11.81 7.94 15.15
C SER A 6 -12.30 8.54 13.82
N GLY A 7 -11.67 9.59 13.30
CA GLY A 7 -12.14 10.28 12.09
C GLY A 7 -12.13 9.44 10.80
N HIS A 8 -11.32 8.38 10.74
CA HIS A 8 -11.20 7.50 9.58
C HIS A 8 -12.13 6.27 9.64
N PHE A 9 -12.62 5.90 10.82
CA PHE A 9 -13.48 4.72 10.97
C PHE A 9 -14.77 4.80 10.15
N PRO A 10 -15.45 5.95 10.01
CA PRO A 10 -16.60 6.03 9.13
C PRO A 10 -16.30 5.67 7.67
N LEU A 11 -15.09 5.93 7.18
CA LEU A 11 -14.67 5.57 5.83
C LEU A 11 -14.37 4.06 5.74
N ALA A 12 -13.63 3.52 6.70
CA ALA A 12 -13.34 2.09 6.75
C ALA A 12 -14.61 1.24 6.94
N VAL A 13 -15.56 1.68 7.77
CA VAL A 13 -16.86 1.00 7.94
C VAL A 13 -17.65 1.03 6.63
N LYS A 14 -17.64 2.15 5.89
CA LYS A 14 -18.25 2.21 4.55
C LYS A 14 -17.57 1.27 3.56
N PHE A 15 -16.23 1.17 3.61
CA PHE A 15 -15.50 0.17 2.83
C PHE A 15 -16.02 -1.24 3.15
N PHE A 16 -16.03 -1.64 4.42
CA PHE A 16 -16.47 -2.97 4.83
C PHE A 16 -17.94 -3.25 4.52
N GLN A 17 -18.82 -2.26 4.67
CA GLN A 17 -20.22 -2.37 4.25
C GLN A 17 -20.33 -2.61 2.74
N SER A 18 -19.59 -1.85 1.92
CA SER A 18 -19.59 -2.02 0.47
C SER A 18 -18.96 -3.35 0.04
N LEU A 19 -17.90 -3.78 0.73
CA LEU A 19 -17.23 -5.06 0.50
C LEU A 19 -18.18 -6.22 0.81
N MET A 20 -18.85 -6.19 1.97
CA MET A 20 -19.84 -7.19 2.36
C MET A 20 -20.96 -7.31 1.33
N CYS A 21 -21.47 -6.19 0.82
CA CYS A 21 -22.60 -6.23 -0.11
C CYS A 21 -22.24 -6.47 -1.58
N LEU A 22 -21.00 -6.25 -2.02
CA LEU A 22 -20.66 -6.29 -3.44
C LEU A 22 -19.53 -7.27 -3.80
N CYS A 23 -18.73 -7.73 -2.84
CA CYS A 23 -17.68 -8.70 -3.11
C CYS A 23 -18.23 -10.13 -3.06
N THR A 24 -18.16 -10.88 -4.16
CA THR A 24 -18.76 -12.21 -4.26
C THR A 24 -18.07 -13.29 -3.42
N ASP A 25 -16.84 -13.02 -2.98
CA ASP A 25 -15.93 -13.99 -2.36
C ASP A 25 -15.22 -13.45 -1.11
N HIS A 26 -15.73 -12.39 -0.47
CA HIS A 26 -15.08 -11.79 0.70
C HIS A 26 -14.87 -12.76 1.88
N ASN A 27 -15.65 -13.84 1.97
CA ASN A 27 -15.52 -14.87 3.01
C ASN A 27 -14.33 -15.80 2.80
N GLU A 28 -13.77 -15.82 1.59
CA GLU A 28 -12.60 -16.63 1.22
C GLU A 28 -11.30 -15.84 1.32
N ILE A 29 -11.37 -14.54 1.61
CA ILE A 29 -10.23 -13.65 1.68
C ILE A 29 -9.86 -13.39 3.14
N ASP A 30 -8.58 -13.51 3.43
CA ASP A 30 -8.05 -13.14 4.75
C ASP A 30 -7.80 -11.64 4.81
N ILE A 31 -8.62 -10.92 5.57
CA ILE A 31 -8.56 -9.45 5.66
C ILE A 31 -7.90 -9.05 6.98
N HIS A 32 -6.86 -8.23 6.90
CA HIS A 32 -6.15 -7.70 8.07
C HIS A 32 -6.31 -6.19 8.14
N VAL A 33 -6.76 -5.68 9.28
CA VAL A 33 -6.85 -4.23 9.54
C VAL A 33 -5.86 -3.87 10.63
N VAL A 34 -4.87 -3.05 10.26
CA VAL A 34 -3.82 -2.60 11.18
C VAL A 34 -4.23 -1.31 11.88
N VAL A 35 -4.55 -1.42 13.17
CA VAL A 35 -4.98 -0.31 14.02
C VAL A 35 -3.81 0.23 14.86
N SER A 36 -3.95 1.45 15.38
CA SER A 36 -2.85 2.14 16.08
C SER A 36 -2.60 1.60 17.49
N ASP A 37 -3.63 1.09 18.16
CA ASP A 37 -3.57 0.66 19.55
C ASP A 37 -4.81 -0.18 19.91
N SER A 38 -4.83 -0.69 21.15
CA SER A 38 -5.91 -1.54 21.64
C SER A 38 -7.27 -0.83 21.71
N ASN A 39 -7.31 0.48 21.96
CA ASN A 39 -8.58 1.22 22.00
C ASN A 39 -9.18 1.33 20.60
N GLU A 40 -8.37 1.66 19.59
CA GLU A 40 -8.80 1.61 18.18
C GLU A 40 -9.25 0.20 17.78
N ALA A 41 -8.60 -0.85 18.29
CA ALA A 41 -8.99 -2.23 18.01
C ALA A 41 -10.41 -2.57 18.53
N GLU A 42 -10.72 -2.19 19.76
CA GLU A 42 -12.03 -2.39 20.38
C GLU A 42 -13.11 -1.58 19.65
N MET A 43 -12.88 -0.28 19.48
CA MET A 43 -13.80 0.61 18.77
C MET A 43 -14.08 0.15 17.34
N PHE A 44 -13.05 -0.34 16.63
CA PHE A 44 -13.23 -0.83 15.27
C PHE A 44 -14.00 -2.15 15.22
N ARG A 45 -13.77 -3.05 16.20
CA ARG A 45 -14.56 -4.29 16.33
C ARG A 45 -16.04 -3.99 16.54
N ASP A 46 -16.36 -3.09 17.47
CA ASP A 46 -17.75 -2.66 17.72
C ASP A 46 -18.38 -2.06 16.46
N ALA A 47 -17.62 -1.29 15.68
CA ALA A 47 -18.08 -0.71 14.43
C ALA A 47 -18.36 -1.77 13.34
N LEU A 48 -17.54 -2.82 13.25
CA LEU A 48 -17.78 -3.96 12.36
C LEU A 48 -18.99 -4.80 12.80
N ASP A 49 -19.20 -4.93 14.11
CA ASP A 49 -20.38 -5.60 14.66
C ASP A 49 -21.68 -4.83 14.39
N GLY A 50 -21.57 -3.53 14.11
CA GLY A 50 -22.66 -2.66 13.69
C GLY A 50 -22.97 -2.65 12.18
N LEU A 51 -22.29 -3.46 11.35
CA LEU A 51 -22.57 -3.52 9.92
C LEU A 51 -24.03 -3.96 9.66
N ALA A 52 -24.71 -3.22 8.77
CA ALA A 52 -26.10 -3.46 8.41
C ALA A 52 -26.21 -4.61 7.41
N GLU A 53 -27.26 -5.44 7.53
CA GLU A 53 -27.53 -6.51 6.58
C GLU A 53 -27.67 -5.97 5.15
N CYS A 54 -27.16 -6.71 4.17
CA CYS A 54 -27.28 -6.34 2.77
C CYS A 54 -28.66 -6.75 2.24
N GLY A 55 -29.43 -5.79 1.74
CA GLY A 55 -30.65 -6.06 0.99
C GLY A 55 -30.37 -6.54 -0.44
N GLU A 56 -31.41 -6.60 -1.28
CA GLU A 56 -31.29 -7.01 -2.70
C GLU A 56 -30.45 -6.04 -3.55
N ARG A 57 -30.25 -4.81 -3.07
CA ARG A 57 -29.51 -3.76 -3.75
C ARG A 57 -28.59 -3.02 -2.78
N PHE A 58 -27.43 -2.62 -3.29
CA PHE A 58 -26.53 -1.68 -2.64
C PHE A 58 -26.30 -0.51 -3.58
N SER A 59 -26.90 0.64 -3.26
CA SER A 59 -27.04 1.75 -4.20
C SER A 59 -27.73 1.28 -5.50
N ILE A 60 -27.13 1.54 -6.67
CA ILE A 60 -27.64 1.16 -7.98
C ILE A 60 -27.29 -0.28 -8.40
N PHE A 61 -26.52 -1.01 -7.60
CA PHE A 61 -26.04 -2.34 -7.98
C PHE A 61 -26.87 -3.45 -7.32
N PRO A 62 -27.18 -4.53 -8.07
CA PRO A 62 -27.72 -5.73 -7.47
C PRO A 62 -26.66 -6.36 -6.56
N VAL A 63 -27.06 -6.73 -5.35
CA VAL A 63 -26.21 -7.47 -4.40
C VAL A 63 -26.13 -8.92 -4.87
N PRO A 64 -24.93 -9.56 -4.86
CA PRO A 64 -24.82 -10.99 -5.15
C PRO A 64 -25.77 -11.81 -4.27
N PRO A 65 -26.50 -12.81 -4.81
CA PRO A 65 -27.50 -13.54 -4.02
C PRO A 65 -26.97 -14.17 -2.73
N SER A 66 -25.69 -14.58 -2.72
CA SER A 66 -24.99 -15.11 -1.55
C SER A 66 -24.78 -14.10 -0.41
N ASN A 67 -24.85 -12.81 -0.72
CA ASN A 67 -24.54 -11.73 0.21
C ASN A 67 -25.82 -11.07 0.75
N VAL A 68 -26.98 -11.32 0.14
CA VAL A 68 -28.28 -10.84 0.66
C VAL A 68 -28.54 -11.52 2.00
N ASN A 69 -28.58 -10.75 3.08
CA ASN A 69 -28.56 -11.25 4.47
C ASN A 69 -27.46 -12.30 4.70
N GLY A 70 -26.36 -12.16 3.96
CA GLY A 70 -25.22 -13.07 3.99
C GLY A 70 -24.32 -12.82 5.21
N PRO A 71 -23.26 -13.63 5.35
CA PRO A 71 -22.31 -13.48 6.45
C PRO A 71 -21.54 -12.16 6.34
N ARG A 72 -21.07 -11.67 7.49
CA ARG A 72 -20.15 -10.53 7.58
C ARG A 72 -18.73 -10.94 7.13
N PRO A 73 -17.92 -10.00 6.61
CA PRO A 73 -16.54 -10.27 6.28
C PRO A 73 -15.76 -10.69 7.54
N LYS A 74 -14.92 -11.71 7.41
CA LYS A 74 -13.98 -12.09 8.46
C LYS A 74 -12.82 -11.10 8.46
N VAL A 75 -12.66 -10.36 9.56
CA VAL A 75 -11.62 -9.34 9.71
C VAL A 75 -10.72 -9.67 10.89
N ASN A 76 -9.42 -9.77 10.64
CA ASN A 76 -8.41 -9.85 11.68
C ASN A 76 -7.95 -8.43 12.00
N ILE A 77 -8.22 -7.98 13.22
CA ILE A 77 -7.75 -6.67 13.70
C ILE A 77 -6.38 -6.88 14.32
N VAL A 78 -5.38 -6.23 13.75
CA VAL A 78 -3.98 -6.32 14.16
C VAL A 78 -3.58 -5.02 14.83
N ASN A 79 -3.17 -5.07 16.09
CA ASN A 79 -2.56 -3.92 16.74
C ASN A 79 -1.17 -3.73 16.15
N VAL A 80 -0.87 -2.52 15.65
CA VAL A 80 0.44 -2.23 15.05
C VAL A 80 1.58 -2.58 16.00
N TYR A 81 1.42 -2.40 17.32
CA TYR A 81 2.44 -2.73 18.30
C TYR A 81 2.91 -4.18 18.22
N ASP A 82 2.00 -5.12 17.94
CA ASP A 82 2.29 -6.56 17.90
C ASP A 82 3.12 -6.98 16.68
N ILE A 83 3.17 -6.12 15.65
CA ILE A 83 3.93 -6.34 14.42
C ILE A 83 5.07 -5.33 14.25
N LEU A 84 5.29 -4.45 15.22
CA LEU A 84 6.41 -3.50 15.15
C LEU A 84 7.74 -4.25 15.38
N PRO A 85 8.76 -3.97 14.55
CA PRO A 85 10.10 -4.50 14.78
C PRO A 85 10.68 -3.94 16.09
N PRO A 86 11.48 -4.72 16.84
CA PRO A 86 12.17 -4.23 18.04
C PRO A 86 13.00 -2.97 17.80
N THR A 87 13.59 -2.83 16.59
CA THR A 87 14.37 -1.66 16.21
C THR A 87 13.54 -0.37 16.28
N LEU A 88 12.34 -0.34 15.71
CA LEU A 88 11.50 0.87 15.74
C LEU A 88 11.05 1.22 17.16
N LEU A 89 10.79 0.22 18.01
CA LEU A 89 10.49 0.43 19.42
C LEU A 89 11.69 1.05 20.15
N SER A 90 12.90 0.57 19.89
CA SER A 90 14.13 1.08 20.51
C SER A 90 14.54 2.49 20.04
N MET A 91 14.15 2.86 18.82
CA MET A 91 14.44 4.17 18.23
C MET A 91 13.42 5.24 18.63
N ALA A 92 12.28 4.84 19.22
CA ALA A 92 11.28 5.78 19.66
C ALA A 92 11.77 6.54 20.90
N THR A 93 11.63 7.86 20.87
CA THR A 93 12.00 8.77 21.96
C THR A 93 11.02 8.72 23.15
N GLY A 94 9.81 8.21 22.93
CA GLY A 94 8.78 8.04 23.95
C GLY A 94 8.40 6.58 24.18
N ASN A 95 7.62 6.33 25.23
CA ASN A 95 7.11 4.99 25.53
C ASN A 95 6.09 4.58 24.47
N VAL A 96 6.35 3.48 23.77
CA VAL A 96 5.43 2.86 22.80
C VAL A 96 4.93 1.57 23.42
N THR A 97 3.61 1.43 23.55
CA THR A 97 2.96 0.24 24.13
C THR A 97 1.81 -0.21 23.26
N GLY A 98 1.30 -1.42 23.48
CA GLY A 98 0.08 -1.89 22.79
C GLY A 98 -1.14 -1.00 23.03
N ALA A 99 -1.22 -0.34 24.18
CA ALA A 99 -2.31 0.56 24.51
C ALA A 99 -2.14 1.98 23.92
N ASP A 100 -0.92 2.36 23.54
CA ASP A 100 -0.62 3.71 23.08
C ASP A 100 0.65 3.74 22.22
N THR A 101 0.47 4.02 20.93
CA THR A 101 1.57 4.22 19.97
C THR A 101 1.72 5.67 19.52
N SER A 102 1.09 6.62 20.22
CA SER A 102 1.10 8.05 19.90
C SER A 102 2.50 8.66 19.90
N ALA A 103 3.42 8.14 20.71
CA ALA A 103 4.82 8.54 20.72
C ALA A 103 5.48 8.32 19.36
N LEU A 104 5.25 7.16 18.73
CA LEU A 104 5.79 6.83 17.41
C LEU A 104 5.16 7.72 16.33
N LEU A 105 3.85 7.94 16.39
CA LEU A 105 3.16 8.85 15.47
C LEU A 105 3.66 10.29 15.59
N LYS A 106 3.86 10.79 16.81
CA LYS A 106 4.34 12.16 17.05
C LYS A 106 5.75 12.35 16.51
N GLU A 107 6.61 11.34 16.65
CA GLU A 107 8.00 11.40 16.19
C GLU A 107 8.12 11.28 14.67
N ARG A 108 7.37 10.34 14.06
CA ARG A 108 7.47 10.02 12.63
C ARG A 108 6.51 10.83 11.76
N GLY A 109 5.49 11.42 12.37
CA GLY A 109 4.40 12.08 11.65
C GLY A 109 3.47 11.08 10.97
N LYS A 110 2.28 11.57 10.56
CA LYS A 110 1.21 10.75 9.99
C LYS A 110 1.67 9.92 8.79
N PHE A 111 2.43 10.54 7.90
CA PHE A 111 2.92 9.95 6.67
C PHE A 111 3.73 8.67 6.91
N GLN A 112 4.88 8.81 7.60
CA GLN A 112 5.78 7.70 7.88
C GLN A 112 5.12 6.64 8.76
N TYR A 113 4.24 7.06 9.68
CA TYR A 113 3.51 6.14 10.54
C TYR A 113 2.57 5.21 9.76
N GLN A 114 1.89 5.70 8.71
CA GLN A 114 1.09 4.82 7.84
C GLN A 114 1.97 3.86 7.04
N THR A 115 3.12 4.32 6.53
CA THR A 115 4.07 3.44 5.86
C THR A 115 4.63 2.36 6.78
N ILE A 116 4.95 2.70 8.04
CA ILE A 116 5.39 1.73 9.04
C ILE A 116 4.34 0.64 9.22
N LYS A 117 3.05 0.99 9.36
CA LYS A 117 1.96 0.00 9.47
C LYS A 117 1.94 -0.97 8.28
N LYS A 118 1.97 -0.43 7.05
CA LYS A 118 1.89 -1.23 5.82
C LYS A 118 3.12 -2.13 5.63
N MET A 119 4.31 -1.60 5.86
CA MET A 119 5.56 -2.37 5.73
C MET A 119 5.71 -3.41 6.84
N ALA A 120 5.38 -3.07 8.09
CA ALA A 120 5.39 -4.03 9.20
C ALA A 120 4.44 -5.20 8.91
N ALA A 121 3.22 -4.91 8.47
CA ALA A 121 2.26 -5.96 8.09
C ALA A 121 2.77 -6.81 6.92
N ALA A 122 3.36 -6.20 5.90
CA ALA A 122 3.95 -6.93 4.78
C ALA A 122 5.12 -7.83 5.23
N ILE A 123 5.93 -7.40 6.19
CA ILE A 123 7.08 -8.17 6.69
C ILE A 123 6.63 -9.31 7.62
N GLU A 124 5.67 -9.09 8.51
CA GLU A 124 5.29 -10.07 9.54
C GLU A 124 4.24 -11.08 9.07
N LEU A 125 3.22 -10.64 8.31
CA LEU A 125 2.11 -11.52 7.93
C LEU A 125 2.54 -12.57 6.89
N GLN A 126 1.91 -13.74 6.94
CA GLN A 126 2.15 -14.85 6.03
C GLN A 126 1.13 -14.84 4.90
N TYR A 127 1.61 -14.69 3.67
CA TYR A 127 0.82 -14.66 2.45
C TYR A 127 1.78 -14.90 1.27
N ASP A 128 1.26 -15.29 0.11
CA ASP A 128 2.02 -15.25 -1.14
C ASP A 128 1.86 -13.89 -1.81
N TRP A 129 0.61 -13.45 -1.91
CA TRP A 129 0.20 -12.17 -2.49
C TRP A 129 -0.75 -11.44 -1.53
N ALA A 130 -0.59 -10.13 -1.43
CA ALA A 130 -1.45 -9.26 -0.64
C ALA A 130 -1.73 -7.96 -1.40
N LEU A 131 -2.74 -7.22 -0.94
CA LEU A 131 -3.15 -5.93 -1.49
C LEU A 131 -3.13 -4.91 -0.35
N TRP A 132 -2.34 -3.84 -0.48
CA TRP A 132 -2.46 -2.71 0.44
C TRP A 132 -3.66 -1.87 0.00
N LEU A 133 -4.57 -1.62 0.93
CA LEU A 133 -5.70 -0.73 0.74
C LEU A 133 -5.69 0.34 1.81
N ASP A 134 -5.91 1.59 1.38
CA ASP A 134 -6.16 2.67 2.30
C ASP A 134 -7.59 2.61 2.85
N SER A 135 -7.80 3.21 4.03
CA SER A 135 -9.05 3.18 4.78
C SER A 135 -10.25 3.82 4.06
N GLU A 136 -9.97 4.67 3.07
CA GLU A 136 -10.91 5.43 2.27
C GLU A 136 -11.30 4.73 0.96
N ALA A 137 -10.79 3.50 0.72
CA ALA A 137 -11.23 2.69 -0.40
C ALA A 137 -12.74 2.41 -0.33
N ILE A 138 -13.37 2.16 -1.48
CA ILE A 138 -14.79 1.78 -1.53
C ILE A 138 -15.04 0.84 -2.70
N VAL A 139 -15.88 -0.16 -2.47
CA VAL A 139 -16.35 -1.04 -3.53
C VAL A 139 -17.53 -0.37 -4.23
N VAL A 140 -17.36 -0.08 -5.51
CA VAL A 140 -18.36 0.67 -6.31
C VAL A 140 -19.17 -0.20 -7.24
N ARG A 141 -18.91 -1.50 -7.36
CA ARG A 141 -19.67 -2.45 -8.18
C ARG A 141 -19.44 -3.89 -7.72
N PRO A 142 -20.32 -4.85 -8.08
CA PRO A 142 -20.08 -6.26 -7.82
C PRO A 142 -18.77 -6.72 -8.45
N PHE A 143 -17.95 -7.45 -7.69
CA PHE A 143 -16.65 -7.96 -8.14
C PHE A 143 -16.19 -9.17 -7.30
N SER A 144 -15.14 -9.86 -7.76
CA SER A 144 -14.45 -10.91 -7.02
C SER A 144 -13.03 -10.45 -6.70
N LEU A 145 -12.65 -10.51 -5.42
CA LEU A 145 -11.29 -10.23 -4.98
C LEU A 145 -10.32 -11.27 -5.53
N ARG A 146 -10.69 -12.55 -5.54
CA ARG A 146 -9.87 -13.61 -6.12
C ARG A 146 -9.60 -13.36 -7.60
N GLN A 147 -10.60 -12.95 -8.36
CA GLN A 147 -10.42 -12.60 -9.77
C GLN A 147 -9.47 -11.41 -9.95
N THR A 148 -9.50 -10.41 -9.07
CA THR A 148 -8.55 -9.29 -9.08
C THR A 148 -7.11 -9.80 -8.90
N PHE A 149 -6.87 -10.65 -7.88
CA PHE A 149 -5.55 -11.28 -7.68
C PHE A 149 -5.15 -12.17 -8.86
N ASP A 150 -6.02 -13.08 -9.30
CA ASP A 150 -5.75 -14.00 -10.42
C ASP A 150 -5.42 -13.27 -11.72
N THR A 151 -6.03 -12.11 -11.94
CA THR A 151 -5.77 -11.27 -13.11
C THR A 151 -4.40 -10.61 -12.99
N TYR A 152 -4.09 -10.01 -11.84
CA TYR A 152 -2.82 -9.36 -11.61
C TYR A 152 -1.66 -10.35 -11.64
N ILE A 153 -1.77 -11.50 -10.96
CA ILE A 153 -0.69 -12.50 -10.84
C ILE A 153 -0.28 -13.09 -12.20
N LYS A 154 -1.21 -13.17 -13.17
CA LYS A 154 -0.89 -13.62 -14.53
C LYS A 154 0.01 -12.66 -15.29
N THR A 155 -0.08 -11.37 -15.01
CA THR A 155 0.71 -10.33 -15.68
C THR A 155 0.95 -9.19 -14.69
N PRO A 156 1.81 -9.41 -13.68
CA PRO A 156 2.00 -8.43 -12.62
C PRO A 156 2.62 -7.20 -13.25
N THR A 157 1.99 -6.05 -13.06
CA THR A 157 2.32 -4.83 -13.78
C THR A 157 2.69 -3.72 -12.81
N ILE A 158 3.76 -3.00 -13.14
CA ILE A 158 4.18 -1.78 -12.43
C ILE A 158 4.13 -0.63 -13.43
N TRP A 159 3.39 0.41 -13.05
CA TRP A 159 3.26 1.63 -13.82
C TRP A 159 4.29 2.65 -13.37
N ARG A 160 4.97 3.24 -14.33
CA ARG A 160 5.90 4.35 -14.10
C ARG A 160 5.59 5.50 -15.03
N SER A 161 6.03 6.68 -14.62
CA SER A 161 5.95 7.93 -15.38
C SER A 161 7.32 8.57 -15.47
N ARG A 162 7.53 9.35 -16.53
CA ARG A 162 8.71 10.21 -16.72
C ARG A 162 8.41 11.67 -16.34
N MET A 163 7.39 11.90 -15.52
CA MET A 163 6.87 13.23 -15.17
C MET A 163 6.77 13.41 -13.65
N THR A 164 7.89 13.36 -12.95
CA THR A 164 7.97 13.85 -11.56
C THR A 164 7.81 15.36 -11.54
N ASN A 165 6.74 15.86 -10.91
CA ASN A 165 6.30 17.25 -11.11
C ASN A 165 6.26 18.10 -9.83
N ASN A 166 6.49 17.53 -8.64
CA ASN A 166 6.55 18.31 -7.40
C ASN A 166 7.63 17.81 -6.43
N ASP A 167 7.95 18.63 -5.43
CA ASP A 167 9.00 18.36 -4.43
C ASP A 167 8.73 17.10 -3.62
N PHE A 168 7.47 16.83 -3.27
CA PHE A 168 7.10 15.65 -2.52
C PHE A 168 7.37 14.36 -3.33
N MET A 169 6.99 14.35 -4.60
CA MET A 169 7.26 13.24 -5.51
C MET A 169 8.76 13.00 -5.66
N ARG A 170 9.53 14.08 -5.89
CA ARG A 170 11.01 14.03 -6.00
C ARG A 170 11.64 13.48 -4.73
N TRP A 171 11.31 14.06 -3.58
CA TRP A 171 11.80 13.62 -2.28
C TRP A 171 11.53 12.13 -2.05
N ASN A 172 10.33 11.66 -2.37
CA ASN A 172 9.92 10.28 -2.15
C ASN A 172 10.70 9.28 -3.05
N VAL A 173 10.90 9.59 -4.33
CA VAL A 173 11.69 8.72 -5.23
C VAL A 173 13.19 8.78 -4.93
N GLU A 174 13.74 9.94 -4.58
CA GLU A 174 15.14 10.09 -4.17
C GLU A 174 15.43 9.31 -2.89
N THR A 175 14.55 9.44 -1.90
CA THR A 175 14.66 8.71 -0.63
C THR A 175 14.52 7.20 -0.85
N SER A 176 13.62 6.77 -1.74
CA SER A 176 13.50 5.37 -2.13
C SER A 176 14.77 4.85 -2.81
N ALA A 177 15.32 5.59 -3.79
CA ALA A 177 16.59 5.25 -4.44
C ALA A 177 17.74 5.13 -3.43
N LYS A 178 17.82 6.08 -2.48
CA LYS A 178 18.82 6.07 -1.40
C LYS A 178 18.71 4.83 -0.51
N ILE A 179 17.50 4.43 -0.09
CA ILE A 179 17.30 3.21 0.69
C ILE A 179 17.67 1.97 -0.13
N LEU A 180 17.40 1.99 -1.43
CA LEU A 180 17.81 0.92 -2.33
C LEU A 180 19.31 0.92 -2.64
N ASN A 181 20.08 1.86 -2.07
CA ASN A 181 21.49 2.09 -2.34
C ASN A 181 21.79 2.32 -3.83
N ARG A 182 20.96 3.13 -4.49
CA ARG A 182 21.01 3.43 -5.92
C ARG A 182 20.93 4.92 -6.20
N ASP A 183 21.49 5.32 -7.34
CA ASP A 183 21.30 6.65 -7.89
C ASP A 183 19.94 6.75 -8.60
N LEU A 184 19.18 7.82 -8.35
CA LEU A 184 17.92 8.09 -9.04
C LEU A 184 18.12 8.12 -10.57
N ALA A 185 19.27 8.59 -11.04
CA ALA A 185 19.59 8.63 -12.46
C ALA A 185 19.49 7.25 -13.14
N SER A 186 19.71 6.16 -12.39
CA SER A 186 19.56 4.79 -12.91
C SER A 186 18.11 4.40 -13.25
N PHE A 187 17.12 5.11 -12.68
CA PHE A 187 15.70 4.97 -12.99
C PHE A 187 15.23 5.98 -14.04
N GLY A 188 15.97 7.09 -14.18
CA GLY A 188 15.66 8.28 -14.95
C GLY A 188 15.39 9.47 -14.04
N GLU A 189 15.96 10.64 -14.36
CA GLU A 189 15.92 11.83 -13.48
C GLU A 189 14.49 12.32 -13.13
N ARG A 190 13.53 12.08 -14.03
CA ARG A 190 12.12 12.41 -13.83
C ARG A 190 11.26 11.17 -13.55
N TYR A 191 11.85 10.14 -12.95
CA TYR A 191 11.14 8.93 -12.59
C TYR A 191 10.06 9.21 -11.54
N TRP A 192 8.84 8.80 -11.84
CA TRP A 192 7.75 8.73 -10.88
C TRP A 192 7.11 7.34 -10.90
N ASN A 193 6.87 6.79 -9.71
CA ASN A 193 6.07 5.58 -9.58
C ASN A 193 4.59 5.97 -9.63
N LEU A 194 3.84 5.52 -10.62
CA LEU A 194 2.42 5.83 -10.67
C LEU A 194 1.67 4.92 -9.71
N GLU A 195 1.18 5.52 -8.64
CA GLU A 195 0.34 4.86 -7.66
C GLU A 195 -1.05 4.62 -8.26
N SER A 196 -1.39 3.34 -8.46
CA SER A 196 -2.79 2.90 -8.58
C SER A 196 -3.30 2.47 -7.21
N VAL A 197 -4.59 2.66 -6.89
CA VAL A 197 -5.19 2.10 -5.65
C VAL A 197 -5.10 0.57 -5.54
N GLU A 198 -4.65 -0.10 -6.60
CA GLU A 198 -4.35 -1.53 -6.64
C GLU A 198 -2.86 -1.80 -6.33
N TRP A 199 -2.47 -1.68 -5.06
CA TRP A 199 -1.12 -2.02 -4.61
C TRP A 199 -1.00 -3.51 -4.26
N ILE A 200 -1.08 -4.36 -5.28
CA ILE A 200 -0.87 -5.81 -5.11
C ILE A 200 0.64 -6.09 -5.06
N PHE A 201 1.08 -6.78 -4.00
CA PHE A 201 2.49 -7.10 -3.77
C PHE A 201 2.68 -8.57 -3.38
N GLU A 202 3.88 -9.06 -3.65
CA GLU A 202 4.28 -10.45 -3.41
C GLU A 202 5.24 -10.54 -2.22
N LYS A 203 5.02 -11.52 -1.33
CA LYS A 203 5.84 -11.74 -0.13
C LYS A 203 7.30 -11.99 -0.45
N ALA A 204 7.57 -12.74 -1.51
CA ALA A 204 8.92 -13.05 -1.96
C ALA A 204 9.70 -11.77 -2.34
N ILE A 205 9.03 -10.80 -2.97
CA ILE A 205 9.64 -9.50 -3.30
C ILE A 205 9.89 -8.67 -2.04
N ILE A 206 8.95 -8.63 -1.08
CA ILE A 206 9.16 -7.94 0.21
C ILE A 206 10.36 -8.54 0.95
N THR A 207 10.47 -9.87 0.94
CA THR A 207 11.58 -10.58 1.58
C THR A 207 12.92 -10.28 0.90
N ASP A 208 12.96 -10.25 -0.43
CA ASP A 208 14.17 -9.85 -1.17
C ASP A 208 14.53 -8.39 -0.93
N LEU A 209 13.54 -7.47 -0.92
CA LEU A 209 13.72 -6.06 -0.61
C LEU A 209 14.39 -5.86 0.76
N VAL A 210 13.86 -6.50 1.81
CA VAL A 210 14.43 -6.43 3.16
C VAL A 210 15.87 -6.90 3.15
N LYS A 211 16.14 -8.09 2.61
CA LYS A 211 17.49 -8.66 2.53
C LYS A 211 18.46 -7.80 1.71
N TRP A 212 17.97 -7.20 0.62
CA TRP A 212 18.75 -6.30 -0.21
C TRP A 212 19.20 -5.08 0.57
N VAL A 213 18.25 -4.37 1.19
CA VAL A 213 18.53 -3.17 1.98
C VAL A 213 19.48 -3.50 3.13
N GLU A 214 19.27 -4.60 3.83
CA GLU A 214 20.13 -5.01 4.95
C GLU A 214 21.56 -5.29 4.52
N LYS A 215 21.70 -5.99 3.39
CA LYS A 215 23.00 -6.31 2.81
C LYS A 215 23.74 -5.05 2.36
N GLU A 216 23.09 -4.17 1.60
CA GLU A 216 23.71 -3.00 1.00
C GLU A 216 24.07 -1.93 2.02
N HIS A 217 23.28 -1.81 3.10
CA HIS A 217 23.51 -0.81 4.14
C HIS A 217 24.29 -1.32 5.35
N HIS A 218 24.51 -2.64 5.46
CA HIS A 218 25.13 -3.31 6.61
C HIS A 218 24.47 -2.99 7.96
N LYS A 219 23.13 -2.86 7.97
CA LYS A 219 22.28 -2.60 9.13
C LYS A 219 20.89 -3.19 8.89
N ASP A 220 20.06 -3.32 9.91
CA ASP A 220 18.70 -3.82 9.73
C ASP A 220 17.86 -2.88 8.84
N PHE A 221 16.82 -3.45 8.21
CA PHE A 221 15.97 -2.73 7.24
C PHE A 221 15.39 -1.44 7.82
N TRP A 222 14.93 -1.47 9.07
CA TRP A 222 14.24 -0.32 9.68
C TRP A 222 15.21 0.80 10.04
N THR A 223 16.42 0.48 10.51
CA THR A 223 17.47 1.49 10.68
C THR A 223 17.82 2.14 9.33
N ALA A 224 17.98 1.35 8.27
CA ALA A 224 18.24 1.90 6.94
C ALA A 224 17.07 2.78 6.44
N TRP A 225 15.83 2.35 6.66
CA TRP A 225 14.64 3.07 6.24
C TRP A 225 14.48 4.41 6.97
N VAL A 226 14.60 4.41 8.30
CA VAL A 226 14.49 5.63 9.12
C VAL A 226 15.62 6.62 8.80
N THR A 227 16.88 6.15 8.74
CA THR A 227 18.03 7.01 8.41
C THR A 227 18.05 7.44 6.94
N GLY A 228 17.37 6.68 6.09
CA GLY A 228 17.18 6.95 4.67
C GLY A 228 16.27 8.15 4.44
N GLY A 229 15.24 8.34 5.28
CA GLY A 229 14.24 9.40 5.20
C GLY A 229 12.80 8.88 5.23
N GLY A 230 12.60 7.56 5.20
CA GLY A 230 11.30 6.91 5.33
C GLY A 230 10.28 7.22 4.21
N PRO A 231 10.53 6.78 2.97
CA PRO A 231 9.65 6.99 1.82
C PRO A 231 8.46 6.03 1.86
N PHE A 232 7.50 6.26 0.96
CA PHE A 232 6.35 5.39 0.78
C PHE A 232 6.77 3.95 0.41
N GLU A 233 6.10 2.99 1.03
CA GLU A 233 6.28 1.56 0.82
C GLU A 233 6.11 1.13 -0.63
N VAL A 234 5.09 1.66 -1.32
CA VAL A 234 4.81 1.29 -2.71
C VAL A 234 5.90 1.79 -3.65
N ASN A 235 6.47 2.97 -3.37
CA ASN A 235 7.56 3.53 -4.15
C ASN A 235 8.82 2.68 -3.98
N LEU A 236 9.16 2.35 -2.73
CA LEU A 236 10.28 1.49 -2.42
C LEU A 236 10.14 0.10 -3.06
N TYR A 237 8.95 -0.52 -2.95
CA TYR A 237 8.64 -1.82 -3.54
C TYR A 237 8.76 -1.80 -5.08
N ASN A 238 8.10 -0.86 -5.75
CA ASN A 238 8.08 -0.80 -7.21
C ASN A 238 9.47 -0.47 -7.79
N MET A 239 10.21 0.44 -7.15
CA MET A 239 11.58 0.76 -7.56
C MET A 239 12.52 -0.44 -7.35
N HIS A 240 12.34 -1.22 -6.28
CA HIS A 240 13.10 -2.45 -6.09
C HIS A 240 12.87 -3.45 -7.21
N VAL A 241 11.62 -3.74 -7.56
CA VAL A 241 11.29 -4.65 -8.66
C VAL A 241 11.92 -4.17 -9.98
N GLN A 242 11.80 -2.87 -10.28
CA GLN A 242 12.35 -2.29 -11.51
C GLN A 242 13.86 -2.45 -11.60
N ALA A 243 14.58 -2.11 -10.53
CA ALA A 243 16.03 -2.23 -10.51
C ALA A 243 16.47 -3.70 -10.64
N ARG A 244 15.87 -4.59 -9.84
CA ARG A 244 16.20 -6.02 -9.88
C ARG A 244 15.91 -6.62 -11.25
N LYS A 245 14.83 -6.24 -11.93
CA LYS A 245 14.53 -6.69 -13.29
C LYS A 245 15.64 -6.36 -14.31
N LEU A 246 16.38 -5.26 -14.12
CA LEU A 246 17.51 -4.88 -14.97
C LEU A 246 18.81 -5.60 -14.59
N GLU A 247 18.92 -6.02 -13.32
CA GLU A 247 20.15 -6.58 -12.73
C GLU A 247 20.17 -8.12 -12.70
N THR A 248 19.02 -8.78 -12.85
CA THR A 248 18.91 -10.24 -12.74
C THR A 248 17.96 -10.87 -13.76
N THR A 249 18.19 -12.15 -14.05
CA THR A 249 17.31 -13.01 -14.84
C THR A 249 16.40 -13.88 -13.99
N ASP A 250 16.32 -13.64 -12.68
CA ASP A 250 15.46 -14.38 -11.76
C ASP A 250 13.98 -14.26 -12.16
N ALA A 251 13.28 -15.40 -12.21
CA ALA A 251 11.86 -15.50 -12.55
C ALA A 251 10.98 -14.65 -11.61
N LEU A 252 11.42 -14.44 -10.37
CA LEU A 252 10.74 -13.60 -9.39
C LEU A 252 10.54 -12.16 -9.91
N PHE A 253 11.54 -11.58 -10.59
CA PHE A 253 11.47 -10.20 -11.10
C PHE A 253 11.12 -10.13 -12.58
N THR A 254 11.59 -11.09 -13.37
CA THR A 254 11.42 -11.05 -14.83
C THR A 254 9.95 -11.19 -15.27
N LYS A 255 9.08 -11.78 -14.44
CA LYS A 255 7.63 -11.85 -14.68
C LYS A 255 6.90 -10.49 -14.64
N TYR A 256 7.45 -9.48 -13.98
CA TYR A 256 6.81 -8.17 -13.86
C TYR A 256 6.89 -7.40 -15.18
N THR A 257 5.77 -6.89 -15.66
CA THR A 257 5.71 -5.99 -16.81
C THR A 257 5.87 -4.55 -16.31
N LEU A 258 6.88 -3.84 -16.84
CA LEU A 258 7.07 -2.43 -16.55
C LEU A 258 6.42 -1.62 -17.66
N VAL A 259 5.43 -0.81 -17.32
CA VAL A 259 4.66 -0.02 -18.27
C VAL A 259 4.92 1.46 -18.02
N GLU A 260 5.32 2.17 -19.08
CA GLU A 260 5.52 3.61 -19.05
C GLU A 260 4.24 4.30 -19.54
N THR A 261 3.63 5.10 -18.66
CA THR A 261 2.31 5.69 -18.92
C THR A 261 2.31 6.59 -20.13
N GLU A 262 3.35 7.39 -20.33
CA GLU A 262 3.44 8.30 -21.48
C GLU A 262 3.41 7.51 -22.80
N ARG A 263 4.09 6.36 -22.84
CA ARG A 263 4.10 5.47 -24.00
C ARG A 263 2.74 4.82 -24.25
N GLU A 264 2.03 4.40 -23.21
CA GLU A 264 0.67 3.87 -23.38
C GLU A 264 -0.32 4.96 -23.79
N MET A 265 -0.21 6.17 -23.25
CA MET A 265 -1.01 7.31 -23.69
C MET A 265 -0.82 7.59 -25.18
N GLU A 266 0.40 7.57 -25.69
CA GLU A 266 0.68 7.68 -27.13
C GLU A 266 0.01 6.56 -27.93
N ARG A 267 0.14 5.31 -27.45
CA ARG A 267 -0.46 4.13 -28.10
C ARG A 267 -1.98 4.23 -28.22
N PHE A 268 -2.65 4.87 -27.26
CA PHE A 268 -4.10 5.10 -27.28
C PHE A 268 -4.50 6.43 -27.97
N GLY A 269 -3.57 7.12 -28.63
CA GLY A 269 -3.84 8.35 -29.37
C GLY A 269 -3.97 9.61 -28.49
N LEU A 270 -3.55 9.54 -27.23
CA LEU A 270 -3.59 10.65 -26.26
C LEU A 270 -2.31 11.50 -26.27
N GLY A 271 -1.39 11.30 -27.21
CA GLY A 271 -0.13 12.05 -27.30
C GLY A 271 -0.30 13.57 -27.40
N LYS A 272 -1.41 14.06 -27.98
CA LYS A 272 -1.72 15.50 -28.00
C LYS A 272 -2.02 16.08 -26.62
N ALA A 273 -2.65 15.30 -25.73
CA ALA A 273 -2.89 15.72 -24.35
C ALA A 273 -1.58 15.75 -23.54
N LEU A 274 -0.64 14.84 -23.85
CA LEU A 274 0.70 14.83 -23.25
C LEU A 274 1.49 16.11 -23.58
N ALA A 275 1.44 16.56 -24.84
CA ALA A 275 2.12 17.78 -25.27
C ALA A 275 1.62 19.04 -24.51
N LEU A 276 0.30 19.15 -24.30
CA LEU A 276 -0.29 20.26 -23.55
C LEU A 276 0.10 20.24 -22.06
N ALA A 277 0.19 19.06 -21.45
CA ALA A 277 0.60 18.93 -20.06
C ALA A 277 2.11 19.23 -19.84
N ALA A 278 2.94 19.06 -20.87
CA ALA A 278 4.36 19.42 -20.82
C ALA A 278 4.59 20.94 -20.92
N ASP A 279 3.71 21.67 -21.59
CA ASP A 279 3.78 23.13 -21.74
C ASP A 279 3.32 23.88 -20.46
N ASP A 280 2.38 23.30 -19.69
CA ASP A 280 1.88 23.87 -18.43
C ASP A 280 2.79 23.61 -17.22
N PHE A 281 3.73 22.66 -17.33
CA PHE A 281 4.73 22.34 -16.30
C PHE A 281 6.14 22.33 -16.90
N PRO A 282 6.70 23.52 -17.25
CA PRO A 282 8.06 23.59 -17.77
C PRO A 282 9.03 23.00 -16.75
N ALA A 283 9.90 22.11 -17.21
CA ALA A 283 10.96 21.54 -16.40
C ALA A 283 11.82 22.68 -15.82
N SER A 284 11.70 22.90 -14.51
CA SER A 284 12.53 23.80 -13.73
C SER A 284 13.67 23.02 -13.07
#